data_AF-A0A7L0EHP9-F1
#
_entry.id   AF-A0A7L0EHP9-F1
#
_cell.length_a   1.000
_cell.length_b   1.000
_cell.length_c   1.000
_cell.angle_alpha   90.00
_cell.angle_beta   90.00
_cell.angle_gamma   90.00
#
_symmetry.space_group_name_H-M   'P 1'
#
loop_
_entity.id
_entity.type
_entity.pdbx_description
1 polymer ?
#
loop_
_entity_poly.entity_id
_entity_poly.type
_entity_poly.pdbx_seq_one_letter_code
_entity_poly.pdbx_strand_id
1 'polypeptide(L)'
;AQSLRCYTCKEPTDIAKCRTATLCPPKATCFSMPTVYTFLYHIFLSLILLPLFNLPVSGYPFFGNITVTRDCEEECLAFNGIGANKPKSCCYTDLC
;
A
#
# COMPACT_ATOMS: atom_id res chain seq x y z
N ALA A 1 8.47 3.63 28.04
CA ALA A 1 8.12 3.98 26.64
C ALA A 1 8.76 2.94 25.73
N GLN A 2 7.97 2.16 24.99
CA GLN A 2 8.50 1.12 24.11
C GLN A 2 8.65 1.71 22.72
N SER A 3 9.87 1.67 22.17
CA SER A 3 10.12 2.03 20.78
C SER A 3 9.87 0.80 19.93
N LEU A 4 8.95 0.93 18.97
CA LEU A 4 8.57 -0.13 18.04
C LEU A 4 9.48 -0.07 16.81
N ARG A 5 9.85 -1.23 16.28
CA ARG A 5 10.54 -1.36 14.99
C ARG A 5 9.50 -1.67 13.92
N CYS A 6 9.47 -0.92 12.83
CA CYS A 6 8.57 -1.18 11.70
C CYS A 6 9.39 -1.49 10.45
N TYR A 7 8.87 -2.29 9.52
CA TYR A 7 9.46 -2.28 8.20
C TYR A 7 9.12 -0.96 7.51
N THR A 8 10.11 -0.30 6.94
CA THR A 8 9.91 0.93 6.18
C THR A 8 10.49 0.78 4.79
N CYS A 9 9.85 1.40 3.79
CA CYS A 9 10.38 1.45 2.44
C CYS A 9 9.90 2.72 1.74
N LYS A 10 10.84 3.35 1.02
CA LYS A 10 10.59 4.58 0.27
C LYS A 10 10.14 4.20 -1.14
N GLU A 11 9.02 4.77 -1.58
CA GLU A 11 8.30 4.43 -2.83
C GLU A 11 7.63 3.02 -2.84
N PRO A 12 6.63 2.81 -3.73
CA PRO A 12 5.97 1.51 -3.87
C PRO A 12 7.00 0.46 -4.30
N THR A 13 7.48 -0.31 -3.34
CA THR A 13 8.51 -1.34 -3.54
C THR A 13 7.86 -2.70 -3.44
N ASP A 14 8.39 -3.69 -4.16
CA ASP A 14 7.92 -5.06 -4.00
C ASP A 14 7.96 -5.52 -2.53
N ILE A 15 6.92 -6.22 -2.08
CA ILE A 15 6.80 -6.69 -0.69
C ILE A 15 8.00 -7.52 -0.24
N ALA A 16 8.65 -8.26 -1.15
CA ALA A 16 9.78 -9.10 -0.79
C ALA A 16 11.00 -8.24 -0.43
N LYS A 17 11.10 -7.04 -1.01
CA LYS A 17 12.17 -6.07 -0.79
C LYS A 17 11.86 -5.06 0.32
N CYS A 18 10.59 -4.79 0.62
CA CYS A 18 10.16 -3.89 1.71
C CYS A 18 10.26 -4.56 3.09
N ARG A 19 11.49 -4.87 3.54
CA ARG A 19 11.81 -5.48 4.86
C ARG A 19 12.88 -4.72 5.65
N THR A 20 13.04 -3.43 5.40
CA THR A 20 14.03 -2.61 6.12
C THR A 20 13.51 -2.25 7.50
N ALA A 21 14.03 -2.85 8.56
CA ALA A 21 13.59 -2.57 9.92
C ALA A 21 14.14 -1.21 10.40
N THR A 22 13.24 -0.28 10.70
CA THR A 22 13.56 1.07 11.19
C THR A 22 12.95 1.30 12.56
N LEU A 23 13.66 2.01 13.42
CA LEU A 23 13.21 2.36 14.76
C LEU A 23 12.27 3.57 14.68
N CYS A 24 11.02 3.41 15.13
CA CYS A 24 10.03 4.48 15.09
C CYS A 24 10.02 5.29 16.41
N PRO A 25 9.57 6.56 16.36
CA PRO A 25 9.47 7.40 17.55
C PRO A 25 8.53 6.81 18.62
N PRO A 26 8.76 7.12 19.91
CA PRO A 26 7.87 6.68 20.98
C PRO A 26 6.48 7.33 20.77
N LYS A 27 5.46 6.51 20.51
CA LYS A 27 4.06 6.82 20.10
C LYS A 27 3.72 6.57 18.62
N ALA A 28 4.70 6.34 17.76
CA ALA A 28 4.41 5.96 16.39
C ALA A 28 3.94 4.50 16.26
N THR A 29 3.01 4.29 15.34
CA THR A 29 2.43 3.01 14.94
C THR A 29 2.93 2.67 13.54
N CYS A 30 3.09 1.38 13.25
CA CYS A 30 3.47 0.95 11.91
C CYS A 30 2.26 1.02 10.97
N PHE A 31 2.52 1.44 9.74
CA PHE A 31 1.51 1.55 8.71
C PHE A 31 1.91 0.80 7.44
N SER A 32 0.97 0.13 6.76
CA SER A 32 1.19 -0.44 5.43
C SER A 32 0.08 -0.12 4.41
N MET A 33 0.51 0.38 3.25
CA MET A 33 -0.32 0.76 2.11
C MET A 33 -0.06 -0.14 0.90
N PRO A 34 -0.98 -1.03 0.51
CA PRO A 34 -0.85 -1.78 -0.74
C PRO A 34 -1.22 -0.88 -1.93
N THR A 35 -0.29 -0.67 -2.85
CA THR A 35 -0.55 0.13 -4.07
C THR A 35 -1.36 -0.66 -5.10
N VAL A 36 -1.28 -2.00 -5.06
CA VAL A 36 -2.00 -2.89 -5.97
C VAL A 36 -3.52 -2.72 -5.91
N TYR A 37 -4.09 -2.33 -4.77
CA TYR A 37 -5.54 -2.16 -4.64
C TYR A 37 -6.05 -0.96 -5.43
N THR A 38 -5.29 0.15 -5.43
CA THR A 38 -5.56 1.34 -6.25
C THR A 38 -5.51 1.00 -7.73
N PHE A 39 -4.51 0.21 -8.13
CA PHE A 39 -4.37 -0.26 -9.50
C PHE A 39 -5.53 -1.18 -9.89
N LEU A 40 -5.85 -2.21 -9.09
CA LEU A 40 -6.97 -3.12 -9.35
C LEU A 40 -8.32 -2.37 -9.45
N TYR A 41 -8.56 -1.37 -8.61
CA TYR A 41 -9.75 -0.51 -8.72
C TYR A 41 -9.76 0.28 -10.03
N HIS A 42 -8.63 0.89 -10.42
CA HIS A 42 -8.51 1.56 -11.72
C HIS A 42 -8.68 0.58 -12.89
N ILE A 43 -8.22 -0.67 -12.76
CA ILE A 43 -8.39 -1.76 -13.74
C ILE A 43 -9.84 -2.13 -13.87
N PHE A 44 -10.53 -2.33 -12.74
CA PHE A 44 -11.93 -2.72 -12.73
C PHE A 44 -12.81 -1.60 -13.31
N LEU A 45 -12.56 -0.36 -12.90
CA LEU A 45 -13.24 0.82 -13.43
C LEU A 45 -12.99 0.97 -14.93
N SER A 46 -11.75 0.73 -15.37
CA SER A 46 -11.40 0.80 -16.80
C SER A 46 -11.93 -0.40 -17.59
N LEU A 47 -12.04 -1.60 -17.03
CA LEU A 47 -12.67 -2.79 -17.64
C LEU A 47 -14.17 -2.60 -17.84
N ILE A 48 -14.82 -1.91 -16.91
CA ILE A 48 -16.24 -1.55 -17.03
C ILE A 48 -16.43 -0.44 -18.09
N LEU A 49 -15.46 0.47 -18.27
CA LEU A 49 -15.49 1.57 -19.25
C LEU A 49 -14.84 1.21 -20.61
N LEU A 50 -14.08 0.12 -20.70
CA LEU A 50 -13.41 -0.41 -21.89
C LEU A 50 -14.33 -0.59 -23.10
N PRO A 51 -15.60 -1.05 -22.98
CA PRO A 51 -16.52 -1.09 -24.12
C PRO A 51 -16.87 0.29 -24.69
N LEU A 52 -16.69 1.39 -23.96
CA LEU A 52 -16.93 2.76 -24.47
C LEU A 52 -15.71 3.38 -25.17
N PHE A 53 -14.48 2.97 -24.86
CA PHE A 53 -13.26 3.70 -25.27
C PHE A 53 -12.31 2.96 -26.22
N ASN A 54 -12.57 1.68 -26.55
CA ASN A 54 -11.80 0.90 -27.54
C ASN A 54 -10.26 1.00 -27.38
N LEU A 55 -9.75 0.96 -26.13
CA LEU A 55 -8.32 1.11 -25.85
C LEU A 55 -7.58 -0.23 -25.97
N PRO A 56 -6.41 -0.31 -26.64
CA PRO A 56 -5.66 -1.55 -26.78
C PRO A 56 -5.14 -2.07 -25.43
N VAL A 57 -5.42 -3.34 -25.15
CA VAL A 57 -5.02 -4.10 -23.94
C VAL A 57 -3.50 -4.19 -23.72
N SER A 58 -2.68 -3.67 -24.63
CA SER A 58 -1.22 -3.77 -24.59
C SER A 58 -0.53 -2.77 -23.64
N GLY A 59 -1.27 -1.81 -23.05
CA GLY A 59 -0.72 -0.80 -22.15
C GLY A 59 -0.91 -1.09 -20.65
N TYR A 60 -1.52 -2.23 -20.30
CA TYR A 60 -1.89 -2.54 -18.91
C TYR A 60 -0.76 -3.32 -18.19
N PRO A 61 -0.16 -2.77 -17.11
CA PRO A 61 0.97 -3.42 -16.46
C PRO A 61 0.48 -4.48 -15.46
N PHE A 62 0.19 -5.70 -15.91
CA PHE A 62 -0.18 -6.79 -15.00
C PHE A 62 0.59 -8.06 -15.32
N PHE A 63 1.61 -8.34 -14.50
CA PHE A 63 1.77 -9.59 -13.73
C PHE A 63 3.16 -9.60 -13.08
N GLY A 64 3.34 -8.93 -11.94
CA GLY A 64 4.62 -8.99 -11.23
C GLY A 64 4.73 -7.94 -10.14
N ASN A 65 4.95 -8.42 -8.91
CA ASN A 65 5.26 -7.67 -7.70
C ASN A 65 4.11 -6.86 -7.08
N ILE A 66 3.62 -7.35 -5.93
CA ILE A 66 2.74 -6.57 -5.06
C ILE A 66 3.56 -5.46 -4.42
N THR A 67 3.35 -4.23 -4.88
CA THR A 67 4.03 -3.08 -4.31
C THR A 67 3.33 -2.61 -3.05
N VAL A 68 4.13 -2.37 -2.02
CA VAL A 68 3.70 -1.88 -0.71
C VAL A 68 4.56 -0.70 -0.31
N THR A 69 3.95 0.23 0.40
CA THR A 69 4.64 1.30 1.11
C THR A 69 4.39 1.10 2.59
N ARG A 70 5.47 1.03 3.38
CA ARG A 70 5.39 0.93 4.83
C ARG A 70 6.15 2.08 5.48
N ASP A 71 5.59 2.65 6.54
CA ASP A 71 6.21 3.75 7.28
C ASP A 71 5.70 3.83 8.74
N CYS A 72 6.28 4.73 9.53
CA CYS A 72 5.86 4.99 10.92
C CYS A 72 4.94 6.23 10.97
N GLU A 73 3.84 6.17 11.70
CA GLU A 73 2.94 7.34 11.87
C GLU A 73 2.42 7.44 13.31
N GLU A 74 2.38 8.65 13.87
CA GLU A 74 1.90 8.88 15.25
C GLU A 74 0.40 8.58 15.41
N GLU A 75 -0.40 8.87 14.38
CA GLU A 75 -1.83 8.56 14.33
C GLU A 75 -2.15 7.73 13.08
N CYS A 76 -2.14 6.40 13.22
CA CYS A 76 -2.48 5.52 12.12
C CYS A 76 -4.01 5.43 11.95
N LEU A 77 -4.53 6.13 10.95
CA LEU A 77 -5.96 6.12 10.61
C LEU A 77 -6.25 5.08 9.53
N ALA A 78 -6.61 3.86 9.95
CA ALA A 78 -6.97 2.78 9.04
C ALA A 78 -8.21 3.17 8.21
N PHE A 79 -8.03 3.38 6.90
CA PHE A 79 -9.11 3.74 6.01
C PHE A 79 -9.46 2.58 5.09
N ASN A 80 -10.59 1.94 5.35
CA ASN A 80 -11.14 0.81 4.60
C ASN A 80 -12.47 1.17 3.88
N GLY A 81 -12.71 2.46 3.61
CA GLY A 81 -13.94 2.91 2.96
C GLY A 81 -14.08 2.38 1.52
N ILE A 82 -15.31 2.05 1.11
CA ILE A 82 -15.62 1.69 -0.29
C ILE A 82 -15.39 2.95 -1.14
N GLY A 83 -14.39 2.91 -2.04
CA GLY A 83 -13.93 4.07 -2.83
C GLY A 83 -12.61 4.69 -2.36
N ALA A 84 -11.95 4.12 -1.35
CA ALA A 84 -10.62 4.52 -0.93
C ALA A 84 -9.57 4.30 -2.03
N ASN A 85 -9.03 5.37 -2.60
CA ASN A 85 -7.91 5.29 -3.55
C ASN A 85 -6.59 4.85 -2.84
N LYS A 86 -6.52 4.92 -1.51
CA LYS A 86 -5.34 4.59 -0.70
C LYS A 86 -5.72 3.84 0.58
N PRO A 87 -5.99 2.52 0.51
CA PRO A 87 -6.33 1.74 1.68
C PRO A 87 -5.15 1.68 2.64
N LYS A 88 -5.38 2.03 3.90
CA LYS A 88 -4.34 2.11 4.93
C LYS A 88 -4.62 1.05 6.02
N SER A 89 -3.76 0.03 6.18
CA SER A 89 -3.77 -0.89 7.32
C SER A 89 -2.73 -0.54 8.39
N CYS A 90 -3.15 -0.51 9.65
CA CYS A 90 -2.33 -0.16 10.81
C CYS A 90 -1.91 -1.41 11.57
N CYS A 91 -0.69 -1.42 12.09
CA CYS A 91 -0.18 -2.51 12.90
C CYS A 91 0.59 -2.00 14.12
N TYR A 92 0.43 -2.70 15.24
CA TYR A 92 0.96 -2.32 16.56
C TYR A 92 2.03 -3.31 17.07
N THR A 93 2.53 -4.19 16.19
CA THR A 93 3.52 -5.22 16.54
C THR A 93 4.90 -4.86 15.99
N ASP A 94 5.95 -5.33 16.67
CA ASP A 94 7.33 -5.17 16.19
C ASP A 94 7.50 -5.94 14.86
N LEU A 95 8.12 -5.27 13.88
CA LEU A 95 8.47 -5.78 12.53
C LEU A 95 7.25 -6.12 11.64
N CYS A 96 6.28 -5.21 11.52
CA CYS A 96 5.14 -5.35 10.59
C CYS A 96 5.43 -4.88 9.15
#